data_AF-A0A7Y2EWP0-F1
#
_entry.id   AF-A0A7Y2EWP0-F1
#
_cell.length_a   1.000
_cell.length_b   1.000
_cell.length_c   1.000
_cell.angle_alpha   90.00
_cell.angle_beta   90.00
_cell.angle_gamma   90.00
#
_symmetry.space_group_name_H-M   'P 1'
#
loop_
_entity.id
_entity.type
_entity.pdbx_description
1 polymer ?
#
loop_
_entity_poly.entity_id
_entity_poly.type
_entity_poly.pdbx_seq_one_letter_code
_entity_poly.pdbx_strand_id
1 'polypeptide(L)'
;MSDDHDFSVDGAQAAADRDELAAWVAAFLESPGSDNAALGKQLREEVTEWTGPVRLPFDDLHRLAGPPDQPTLERLGDDDLETVEGMEESIEEGWEPPPLIVTFQHDHLVVEDGNHRTEGLRRAGHDGYWSVIGFEQALDREKFEAEFAR
;
A
#
# COMPACT_ATOMS: atom_id res chain seq x y z
N MET A 1 -24.15 5.29 -5.24
CA MET A 1 -23.26 5.41 -6.40
C MET A 1 -22.53 4.09 -6.48
N SER A 2 -22.49 3.43 -7.64
CA SER A 2 -21.96 2.05 -7.73
C SER A 2 -20.46 2.11 -7.51
N ASP A 3 -19.98 1.63 -6.37
CA ASP A 3 -18.56 1.31 -6.14
C ASP A 3 -18.23 0.09 -7.02
N ASP A 4 -18.07 0.33 -8.33
CA ASP A 4 -17.84 -0.72 -9.34
C ASP A 4 -16.33 -1.05 -9.51
N HIS A 5 -15.49 -0.60 -8.59
CA HIS A 5 -14.08 -0.95 -8.58
C HIS A 5 -13.85 -2.10 -7.59
N ASP A 6 -13.38 -3.22 -8.14
CA ASP A 6 -12.83 -4.32 -7.34
C ASP A 6 -11.51 -3.83 -6.71
N PHE A 7 -11.53 -3.57 -5.40
CA PHE A 7 -10.36 -3.12 -4.64
C PHE A 7 -9.54 -4.29 -4.06
N SER A 8 -9.66 -5.48 -4.64
CA SER A 8 -8.80 -6.62 -4.33
C SER A 8 -7.43 -6.53 -5.04
N VAL A 9 -6.55 -7.48 -4.71
CA VAL A 9 -5.28 -7.69 -5.43
C VAL A 9 -5.55 -7.99 -6.91
N ASP A 10 -6.53 -8.85 -7.21
CA ASP A 10 -6.93 -9.18 -8.59
C ASP A 10 -7.47 -7.94 -9.32
N GLY A 11 -8.22 -7.09 -8.64
CA GLY A 11 -8.70 -5.83 -9.19
C GLY A 11 -7.57 -4.86 -9.55
N ALA A 12 -6.56 -4.74 -8.68
CA ALA A 12 -5.35 -3.97 -8.95
C ALA A 12 -4.55 -4.56 -10.13
N GLN A 13 -4.42 -5.89 -10.20
CA GLN A 13 -3.76 -6.56 -11.33
C GLN A 13 -4.49 -6.29 -12.65
N ALA A 14 -5.81 -6.40 -12.65
CA ALA A 14 -6.62 -6.13 -13.83
C ALA A 14 -6.52 -4.65 -14.27
N ALA A 15 -6.37 -3.72 -13.32
CA ALA A 15 -6.11 -2.31 -13.64
C ALA A 15 -4.70 -2.11 -14.23
N ALA A 16 -3.68 -2.80 -13.72
CA ALA A 16 -2.33 -2.78 -14.26
C ALA A 16 -2.27 -3.28 -15.71
N ASP A 17 -2.95 -4.39 -16.01
CA ASP A 17 -3.02 -4.96 -17.35
C ASP A 17 -3.68 -4.01 -18.37
N ARG A 18 -4.47 -3.04 -17.90
CA ARG A 18 -5.15 -2.03 -18.71
C ARG A 18 -4.48 -0.65 -18.68
N ASP A 19 -3.34 -0.49 -18.01
CA ASP A 19 -2.67 0.80 -17.79
C ASP A 19 -3.56 1.81 -17.04
N GLU A 20 -4.37 1.31 -16.09
CA GLU A 20 -5.37 2.07 -15.33
C GLU A 20 -5.04 2.16 -13.83
N LEU A 21 -3.84 1.75 -13.39
CA LEU A 21 -3.46 1.75 -11.97
C LEU A 21 -3.61 3.12 -11.32
N ALA A 22 -3.22 4.20 -12.00
CA ALA A 22 -3.36 5.55 -11.48
C ALA A 22 -4.82 5.88 -11.08
N ALA A 23 -5.77 5.50 -11.95
CA ALA A 23 -7.20 5.69 -11.70
C ALA A 23 -7.72 4.74 -10.61
N TRP A 24 -7.21 3.51 -10.56
CA TRP A 24 -7.56 2.55 -9.52
C TRP A 24 -7.12 3.00 -8.13
N VAL A 25 -5.86 3.45 -7.97
CA VAL A 25 -5.32 3.97 -6.69
C VAL A 25 -6.11 5.18 -6.23
N ALA A 26 -6.34 6.10 -7.16
CA ALA A 26 -7.18 7.28 -6.97
C ALA A 26 -8.58 6.95 -6.44
N ALA A 27 -9.24 5.94 -6.98
CA ALA A 27 -10.58 5.52 -6.54
C ALA A 27 -10.52 4.75 -5.22
N PHE A 28 -9.52 3.90 -5.02
CA PHE A 28 -9.32 3.14 -3.78
C PHE A 28 -9.13 4.07 -2.58
N LEU A 29 -8.29 5.08 -2.70
CA LEU A 29 -8.03 6.05 -1.63
C LEU A 29 -9.27 6.90 -1.30
N GLU A 30 -10.19 7.09 -2.23
CA GLU A 30 -11.48 7.77 -1.97
C GLU A 30 -12.56 6.82 -1.42
N SER A 31 -12.33 5.50 -1.45
CA SER A 31 -13.30 4.50 -1.00
C SER A 31 -13.43 4.48 0.52
N PRO A 32 -14.57 4.00 1.07
CA PRO A 32 -14.72 3.79 2.51
C PRO A 32 -13.70 2.82 3.12
N GLY A 33 -13.02 2.00 2.30
CA GLY A 33 -12.01 1.04 2.76
C GLY A 33 -10.64 1.67 3.07
N SER A 34 -10.35 2.84 2.52
CA SER A 34 -9.12 3.60 2.80
C SER A 34 -9.42 4.93 3.52
N ASP A 35 -10.47 5.64 3.10
CA ASP A 35 -10.90 6.95 3.61
C ASP A 35 -9.79 8.03 3.56
N ASN A 36 -8.95 7.97 2.52
CA ASN A 36 -7.78 8.84 2.32
C ASN A 36 -7.88 9.69 1.04
N ALA A 37 -9.05 10.26 0.76
CA ALA A 37 -9.28 11.04 -0.46
C ALA A 37 -8.28 12.20 -0.66
N ALA A 38 -7.80 12.81 0.42
CA ALA A 38 -6.80 13.87 0.38
C ALA A 38 -5.44 13.36 -0.14
N LEU A 39 -5.00 12.18 0.33
CA LEU A 39 -3.80 11.51 -0.16
C LEU A 39 -3.96 11.12 -1.63
N GLY A 40 -5.14 10.59 -2.01
CA GLY A 40 -5.45 10.27 -3.40
C GLY A 40 -5.32 11.48 -4.34
N LYS A 41 -5.69 12.67 -3.88
CA LYS A 41 -5.47 13.91 -4.64
C LYS A 41 -3.99 14.27 -4.73
N GLN A 42 -3.25 14.20 -3.63
CA GLN A 42 -1.82 14.51 -3.59
C GLN A 42 -1.03 13.61 -4.53
N LEU A 43 -1.23 12.29 -4.46
CA LEU A 43 -0.50 11.33 -5.28
C LEU A 43 -0.81 11.48 -6.78
N ARG A 44 -2.02 11.93 -7.16
CA ARG A 44 -2.33 12.27 -8.58
C ARG A 44 -1.49 13.44 -9.10
N GLU A 45 -1.04 14.34 -8.22
CA GLU A 45 -0.24 15.51 -8.58
C GLU A 45 1.27 15.18 -8.59
N GLU A 46 1.71 14.30 -7.68
CA GLU A 46 3.13 13.99 -7.44
C GLU A 46 3.63 12.76 -8.21
N VAL A 47 2.79 11.72 -8.34
CA VAL A 47 3.16 10.45 -8.97
C VAL A 47 2.84 10.46 -10.46
N THR A 48 3.84 10.19 -11.28
CA THR A 48 3.71 10.20 -12.75
C THR A 48 3.54 8.81 -13.34
N GLU A 49 4.05 7.77 -12.66
CA GLU A 49 3.97 6.38 -13.10
C GLU A 49 3.60 5.45 -11.95
N TRP A 50 2.89 4.37 -12.28
CA TRP A 50 2.49 3.32 -11.35
C TRP A 50 2.88 1.95 -11.88
N THR A 51 3.23 1.03 -10.97
CA THR A 51 3.44 -0.38 -11.29
C THR A 51 2.89 -1.28 -10.18
N GLY A 52 2.77 -2.57 -10.47
CA GLY A 52 2.28 -3.59 -9.54
C GLY A 52 0.93 -4.18 -9.94
N PRO A 53 0.25 -4.90 -9.02
CA PRO A 53 0.74 -5.23 -7.69
C PRO A 53 1.98 -6.12 -7.75
N VAL A 54 2.98 -5.84 -6.91
CA VAL A 54 4.14 -6.73 -6.67
C VAL A 54 4.22 -7.09 -5.19
N ARG A 55 4.76 -8.27 -4.88
CA ARG A 55 4.90 -8.70 -3.49
C ARG A 55 6.21 -8.16 -2.91
N LEU A 56 6.12 -7.29 -1.90
CA LEU A 56 7.28 -6.69 -1.24
C LEU A 56 7.45 -7.25 0.18
N PRO A 57 8.67 -7.60 0.61
CA PRO A 57 8.97 -7.92 2.01
C PRO A 57 8.67 -6.73 2.90
N PHE A 58 8.08 -6.96 4.08
CA PHE A 58 7.81 -5.87 5.01
C PHE A 58 9.08 -5.22 5.59
N ASP A 59 10.21 -5.91 5.55
CA ASP A 59 11.50 -5.38 6.02
C ASP A 59 12.08 -4.32 5.07
N ASP A 60 11.62 -4.28 3.82
CA ASP A 60 12.02 -3.27 2.83
C ASP A 60 11.09 -2.05 2.86
N LEU A 61 9.97 -2.11 3.59
CA LEU A 61 8.97 -1.04 3.66
C LEU A 61 9.23 -0.07 4.81
N HIS A 62 9.30 1.21 4.48
CA HIS A 62 9.35 2.32 5.43
C HIS A 62 7.94 2.83 5.72
N ARG A 63 7.54 2.87 6.98
CA ARG A 63 6.27 3.51 7.39
C ARG A 63 6.43 5.02 7.41
N LEU A 64 5.35 5.75 7.10
CA LEU A 64 5.28 7.21 7.17
C LEU A 64 5.17 7.78 8.61
N ALA A 65 5.07 6.94 9.65
CA ALA A 65 4.82 7.39 11.03
C ALA A 65 6.09 7.35 11.92
N GLY A 66 6.77 8.50 12.05
CA GLY A 66 7.76 8.79 13.10
C GLY A 66 9.18 9.11 12.59
N PRO A 67 9.99 9.91 13.31
CA PRO A 67 11.29 10.43 12.85
C PRO A 67 12.28 9.32 12.42
N PRO A 68 13.23 9.65 11.53
CA PRO A 68 14.00 8.69 10.72
C PRO A 68 14.97 7.79 11.48
N ASP A 69 15.04 7.86 12.81
CA ASP A 69 15.98 7.14 13.65
C ASP A 69 15.38 5.95 14.44
N GLN A 70 14.13 5.54 14.17
CA GLN A 70 13.52 4.40 14.88
C GLN A 70 12.82 3.40 13.95
N PRO A 71 12.87 2.08 14.25
CA PRO A 71 11.92 1.13 13.69
C PRO A 71 10.52 1.54 14.18
N THR A 72 9.67 1.94 13.25
CA THR A 72 8.38 2.60 13.51
C THR A 72 7.33 1.63 14.02
N LEU A 73 7.48 1.27 15.29
CA LEU A 73 6.40 0.94 16.21
C LEU A 73 6.23 2.15 17.13
N GLU A 74 5.74 3.28 16.61
CA GLU A 74 5.00 4.16 17.55
C GLU A 74 3.97 3.27 18.23
N ARG A 75 3.85 3.38 19.56
CA ARG A 75 2.90 2.57 20.32
C ARG A 75 1.52 2.91 19.78
N LEU A 76 0.96 2.00 18.99
CA LEU A 76 -0.40 2.04 18.48
C LEU A 76 -1.32 2.48 19.62
N GLY A 77 -2.21 3.44 19.35
CA GLY A 77 -3.24 3.81 20.31
C GLY A 77 -4.17 2.62 20.57
N ASP A 78 -4.98 2.70 21.62
CA ASP A 78 -5.95 1.63 21.92
C ASP A 78 -6.90 1.38 20.74
N ASP A 79 -7.32 2.44 20.03
CA ASP A 79 -8.16 2.36 18.82
C ASP A 79 -7.44 1.69 17.63
N ASP A 80 -6.14 1.95 17.48
CA ASP A 80 -5.33 1.33 16.43
C ASP A 80 -5.08 -0.17 16.73
N LEU A 81 -4.94 -0.51 18.01
CA LEU A 81 -4.78 -1.90 18.46
C LEU A 81 -6.04 -2.72 18.19
N GLU A 82 -7.23 -2.21 18.53
CA GLU A 82 -8.50 -2.88 18.25
C GLU A 82 -8.69 -3.08 16.73
N THR A 83 -8.36 -2.06 15.94
CA THR A 83 -8.43 -2.14 14.47
C THR A 83 -7.49 -3.23 13.92
N VAL A 84 -6.26 -3.29 14.41
CA VAL A 84 -5.27 -4.28 13.98
C VAL A 84 -5.66 -5.69 14.40
N GLU A 85 -6.16 -5.88 15.62
CA GLU A 85 -6.62 -7.19 16.11
C GLU A 85 -7.81 -7.70 15.28
N GLY A 86 -8.79 -6.84 15.00
CA GLY A 86 -9.90 -7.21 14.12
C GLY A 86 -9.47 -7.53 12.68
N MET A 87 -8.44 -6.83 12.17
CA MET A 87 -7.85 -7.15 10.87
C MET A 87 -7.11 -8.49 10.87
N GLU A 88 -6.30 -8.76 11.90
CA GLU A 88 -5.60 -10.03 12.07
C GLU A 88 -6.57 -11.21 12.06
N GLU A 89 -7.62 -11.16 12.90
CA GLU A 89 -8.65 -12.21 12.94
C GLU A 89 -9.32 -12.40 11.58
N SER A 90 -9.69 -11.31 10.90
CA SER A 90 -10.32 -11.38 9.58
C SER A 90 -9.40 -12.03 8.54
N ILE A 91 -8.10 -11.72 8.57
CA ILE A 91 -7.09 -12.32 7.68
C ILE A 91 -6.95 -13.82 7.97
N GLU A 92 -6.91 -14.22 9.23
CA GLU A 92 -6.87 -15.63 9.63
C GLU A 92 -8.12 -16.40 9.19
N GLU A 93 -9.28 -15.73 9.15
CA GLU A 93 -10.54 -16.26 8.64
C GLU A 93 -10.61 -16.31 7.09
N GLY A 94 -9.59 -15.80 6.41
CA GLY A 94 -9.42 -15.89 4.95
C GLY A 94 -9.82 -14.64 4.18
N TRP A 95 -10.02 -13.50 4.85
CA TRP A 95 -10.15 -12.22 4.16
C TRP A 95 -8.79 -11.77 3.59
N GLU A 96 -8.76 -11.43 2.30
CA GLU A 96 -7.59 -10.82 1.66
C GLU A 96 -7.74 -9.30 1.64
N PRO A 97 -6.91 -8.54 2.38
CA PRO A 97 -6.98 -7.08 2.35
C PRO A 97 -6.51 -6.52 1.00
N PRO A 98 -6.98 -5.32 0.60
CA PRO A 98 -6.47 -4.60 -0.57
C PRO A 98 -4.94 -4.45 -0.54
N PRO A 99 -4.26 -4.31 -1.69
CA PRO A 99 -2.81 -4.10 -1.74
C PRO A 99 -2.40 -2.76 -1.09
N LEU A 100 -1.18 -2.72 -0.57
CA LEU A 100 -0.61 -1.49 0.01
C LEU A 100 -0.38 -0.44 -1.07
N ILE A 101 -0.52 0.85 -0.73
CA ILE A 101 -0.09 1.95 -1.60
C ILE A 101 1.27 2.40 -1.14
N VAL A 102 2.25 2.30 -2.02
CA VAL A 102 3.66 2.56 -1.74
C VAL A 102 4.19 3.57 -2.75
N THR A 103 5.07 4.47 -2.32
CA THR A 103 5.88 5.31 -3.22
C THR A 103 7.33 4.87 -3.15
N PHE A 104 8.04 4.94 -4.27
CA PHE A 104 9.49 4.78 -4.27
C PHE A 104 10.14 6.15 -4.37
N GLN A 105 10.69 6.63 -3.26
CA GLN A 105 11.26 7.96 -3.14
C GLN A 105 12.59 7.91 -2.38
N HIS A 106 13.59 8.65 -2.88
CA HIS A 106 14.92 8.70 -2.27
C HIS A 106 15.54 7.32 -2.02
N ASP A 107 15.36 6.37 -2.93
CA ASP A 107 15.81 4.98 -2.83
C ASP A 107 15.16 4.18 -1.66
N HIS A 108 13.98 4.62 -1.20
CA HIS A 108 13.20 3.96 -0.16
C HIS A 108 11.77 3.66 -0.64
N LEU A 109 11.24 2.50 -0.25
CA LEU A 109 9.83 2.15 -0.40
C LEU A 109 9.05 2.67 0.80
N VAL A 110 8.15 3.63 0.58
CA VAL A 110 7.40 4.31 1.64
C VAL A 110 5.92 3.94 1.57
N VAL A 111 5.35 3.45 2.67
CA VAL A 111 3.93 3.06 2.76
C VAL A 111 3.07 4.31 2.99
N GLU A 112 2.42 4.76 1.92
CA GLU A 112 1.47 5.88 1.91
C GLU A 112 0.13 5.49 2.54
N ASP A 113 -0.36 4.29 2.23
CA ASP A 113 -1.58 3.73 2.81
C ASP A 113 -1.44 2.22 3.03
N GLY A 114 -1.92 1.76 4.20
CA GLY A 114 -1.91 0.36 4.61
C GLY A 114 -1.04 0.07 5.83
N ASN A 115 -0.74 1.05 6.69
CA ASN A 115 0.00 0.81 7.94
C ASN A 115 -0.70 -0.21 8.86
N HIS A 116 -2.02 -0.08 9.08
CA HIS A 116 -2.79 -1.08 9.86
C HIS A 116 -2.84 -2.45 9.18
N ARG A 117 -3.03 -2.47 7.85
CA ARG A 117 -2.99 -3.72 7.06
C ARG A 117 -1.63 -4.41 7.20
N THR A 118 -0.54 -3.66 7.08
CA THR A 118 0.83 -4.18 7.26
C THR A 118 1.00 -4.79 8.65
N GLU A 119 0.49 -4.14 9.70
CA GLU A 119 0.56 -4.69 11.05
C GLU A 119 -0.30 -5.95 11.21
N GLY A 120 -1.58 -5.92 10.79
CA GLY A 120 -2.47 -7.09 10.86
C GLY A 120 -1.91 -8.29 10.10
N LEU A 121 -1.38 -8.08 8.90
CA LEU A 121 -0.69 -9.11 8.10
C LEU A 121 0.56 -9.65 8.80
N ARG A 122 1.37 -8.79 9.43
CA ARG A 122 2.55 -9.23 10.20
C ARG A 122 2.14 -10.14 11.37
N ARG A 123 1.09 -9.78 12.09
CA ARG A 123 0.60 -10.58 13.23
C ARG A 123 0.00 -11.91 12.80
N ALA A 124 -0.73 -11.92 11.67
CA ALA A 124 -1.20 -13.13 11.00
C ALA A 124 -0.06 -13.98 10.37
N GLY A 125 1.21 -13.58 10.55
CA GLY A 125 2.38 -14.39 10.18
C GLY A 125 2.92 -14.19 8.77
N HIS A 126 2.48 -13.13 8.06
CA HIS A 126 3.02 -12.79 6.75
C HIS A 126 4.34 -12.00 6.87
N ASP A 127 5.26 -12.24 5.93
CA ASP A 127 6.58 -11.57 5.83
C ASP A 127 6.64 -10.48 4.76
N GLY A 128 5.57 -10.33 3.97
CA GLY A 128 5.45 -9.39 2.88
C GLY A 128 4.09 -9.49 2.20
N TYR A 129 3.74 -8.47 1.41
CA TYR A 129 2.42 -8.36 0.83
C TYR A 129 2.38 -7.64 -0.52
N TRP A 130 1.25 -7.78 -1.21
CA TRP A 130 0.98 -7.12 -2.48
C TRP A 130 0.92 -5.61 -2.32
N SER A 131 1.66 -4.90 -3.16
CA SER A 131 1.82 -3.45 -3.12
C SER A 131 1.75 -2.87 -4.53
N VAL A 132 1.07 -1.73 -4.67
CA VAL A 132 1.06 -0.90 -5.86
C VAL A 132 2.02 0.26 -5.62
N ILE A 133 2.96 0.49 -6.55
CA ILE A 133 4.10 1.39 -6.36
C ILE A 133 3.99 2.57 -7.30
N GLY A 134 4.03 3.78 -6.72
CA GLY A 134 4.09 5.05 -7.43
C GLY A 134 5.52 5.58 -7.54
N PHE A 135 5.82 6.20 -8.68
CA PHE A 135 7.09 6.88 -8.96
C PHE A 135 6.86 8.33 -9.36
N GLU A 136 7.62 9.25 -8.78
CA GLU A 136 7.63 10.65 -9.22
C GLU A 136 8.35 10.81 -10.57
N GLN A 137 9.36 9.96 -10.83
CA GLN A 137 10.20 10.02 -12.03
C GLN A 137 10.46 8.63 -12.62
N ALA A 138 10.57 8.54 -13.95
CA ALA A 138 10.89 7.28 -14.66
C ALA A 138 12.21 6.62 -14.19
N LEU A 139 13.21 7.41 -13.78
CA LEU A 139 14.47 6.88 -13.26
C LEU A 139 14.28 6.10 -11.95
N ASP A 140 13.32 6.52 -11.11
CA ASP A 140 13.03 5.85 -9.84
C ASP A 140 12.40 4.48 -10.11
N ARG A 141 11.60 4.35 -11.17
CA ARG A 141 11.08 3.06 -11.64
C ARG A 141 12.19 2.13 -12.13
N GLU A 142 13.12 2.61 -12.96
CA GLU A 142 14.23 1.79 -13.45
C GLU A 142 15.10 1.25 -12.30
N LYS A 143 15.35 2.07 -11.27
CA LYS A 143 16.07 1.65 -10.06
C LYS A 143 15.28 0.59 -9.29
N PHE A 144 14.00 0.84 -9.05
CA PHE A 144 13.12 -0.11 -8.39
C PHE A 144 13.13 -1.47 -9.11
N GLU A 145 13.01 -1.47 -10.44
CA GLU A 145 13.02 -2.70 -11.24
C GLU A 145 14.36 -3.45 -11.12
N ALA A 146 15.49 -2.73 -11.06
CA ALA A 146 16.80 -3.33 -10.89
C ALA A 146 17.03 -3.97 -9.51
N GLU A 147 16.41 -3.42 -8.47
CA GLU A 147 16.61 -3.81 -7.08
C GLU A 147 15.58 -4.84 -6.59
N PHE A 148 14.30 -4.65 -6.95
CA PHE A 148 13.17 -5.36 -6.35
C PHE A 148 12.37 -6.25 -7.32
N ALA A 149 12.41 -6.01 -8.64
CA ALA A 149 11.58 -6.73 -9.61
C ALA A 149 12.22 -8.01 -10.20
N ARG A 150 12.90 -8.82 -9.36
CA ARG A 150 13.59 -10.05 -9.81
C ARG A 150 12.70 -11.29 -9.94
#